data_AF-A0AAV8WKX1-F1
#
_entry.id   AF-A0AAV8WKX1-F1
#
_cell.length_a   1.000
_cell.length_b   1.000
_cell.length_c   1.000
_cell.angle_alpha   90.00
_cell.angle_beta   90.00
_cell.angle_gamma   90.00
#
_symmetry.space_group_name_H-M   'P 1'
#
loop_
_entity.id
_entity.type
_entity.pdbx_description
1 polymer ?
#
loop_
_entity_poly.entity_id
_entity_poly.type
_entity_poly.pdbx_seq_one_letter_code
_entity_poly.pdbx_strand_id
1 'polypeptide(L)'
;MIIIVNVFGFVLLLSNYYAAAEKVTYTFPEFPYKETNKNEVMFREVESACERGCLGRNGVSKVLCIRQCVSPSCYRDLYQADLVSKKQNHRN
;
A
#
# COMPACT_ATOMS: atom_id res chain seq x y z
N MET A 1 26.12 45.93 -14.40
CA MET A 1 25.03 45.68 -13.43
C MET A 1 24.00 44.67 -13.94
N ILE A 2 23.48 44.80 -15.16
CA ILE A 2 22.46 43.90 -15.75
C ILE A 2 22.90 42.42 -15.80
N ILE A 3 24.17 42.17 -16.13
CA ILE A 3 24.72 40.80 -16.21
C ILE A 3 24.71 40.13 -14.82
N ILE A 4 25.04 40.89 -13.76
CA ILE A 4 25.10 40.38 -12.39
C ILE A 4 23.69 40.01 -11.90
N VAL A 5 22.67 40.82 -12.24
CA VAL A 5 21.27 40.56 -11.90
C VAL A 5 20.74 39.30 -12.58
N ASN A 6 21.09 39.10 -13.87
CA ASN A 6 20.67 37.91 -14.63
C ASN A 6 21.36 36.64 -14.12
N VAL A 7 22.65 36.71 -13.80
CA VAL A 7 23.40 35.58 -13.23
C VAL A 7 22.83 35.21 -11.86
N PHE A 8 22.54 36.21 -11.01
CA PHE A 8 21.96 35.95 -9.69
C PHE A 8 20.55 35.34 -9.79
N GLY A 9 19.71 35.83 -10.71
CA GLY A 9 18.41 35.24 -10.98
C GLY A 9 18.48 33.80 -11.51
N PHE A 10 19.43 33.51 -12.40
CA PHE A 10 19.64 32.16 -12.94
C PHE A 10 20.12 31.17 -11.86
N VAL A 11 21.01 31.61 -10.97
CA VAL A 11 21.48 30.80 -9.84
C VAL A 11 20.33 30.47 -8.89
N LEU A 12 19.45 31.43 -8.59
CA LEU A 12 18.28 31.21 -7.73
C LEU A 12 17.24 30.27 -8.36
N LEU A 13 17.08 30.30 -9.69
CA LEU A 13 16.21 29.36 -10.40
C LEU A 13 16.77 27.94 -10.38
N LEU A 14 18.07 27.79 -10.57
CA LEU A 14 18.73 26.47 -10.52
C LEU A 14 18.67 25.88 -9.11
N SER A 15 18.89 26.66 -8.05
CA SER A 15 18.89 26.14 -6.67
C SER A 15 17.52 25.60 -6.24
N ASN A 16 16.42 26.23 -6.68
CA ASN A 16 15.07 25.76 -6.36
C ASN A 16 14.69 24.46 -7.09
N TYR A 17 15.24 24.23 -8.28
CA TYR A 17 14.98 23.02 -9.05
C TYR A 17 15.58 21.76 -8.40
N TYR A 18 16.73 21.87 -7.75
CA TYR A 18 17.40 20.74 -7.09
C TYR A 18 16.75 20.32 -5.76
N ALA A 19 15.86 21.14 -5.19
CA ALA A 19 15.26 20.87 -3.88
C ALA A 19 14.11 19.83 -3.91
N ALA A 20 13.68 19.37 -5.09
CA ALA A 20 12.47 18.56 -5.24
C ALA A 20 12.69 17.03 -5.30
N ALA A 21 13.91 16.54 -5.08
CA ALA A 21 14.19 15.10 -5.10
C ALA A 21 14.08 14.48 -3.69
N GLU A 22 12.87 14.47 -3.12
CA GLU A 22 12.62 13.74 -1.88
C GLU A 22 12.61 12.23 -2.16
N LYS A 23 13.63 11.53 -1.67
CA LYS A 23 13.75 10.08 -1.70
C LYS A 23 12.64 9.47 -0.84
N VAL A 24 11.55 9.02 -1.47
CA VAL A 24 10.53 8.20 -0.81
C VAL A 24 11.14 6.82 -0.52
N THR A 25 11.42 6.56 0.75
CA THR A 25 12.02 5.29 1.17
C THR A 25 10.88 4.35 1.55
N TYR A 26 10.60 3.36 0.70
CA TYR A 26 9.56 2.36 0.99
C TYR A 26 10.09 1.36 2.03
N THR A 27 9.60 1.46 3.26
CA THR A 27 9.88 0.49 4.32
C THR A 27 8.74 -0.51 4.40
N PHE A 28 9.02 -1.79 4.13
CA PHE A 28 8.06 -2.85 4.33
C PHE A 28 7.92 -3.13 5.83
N PRO A 29 6.72 -3.08 6.42
CA PRO A 29 6.53 -3.47 7.80
C PRO A 29 6.75 -4.98 7.97
N GLU A 30 7.75 -5.38 8.74
CA GLU A 30 7.90 -6.76 9.19
C GLU A 30 6.84 -7.07 10.25
N PHE A 31 5.91 -7.97 9.91
CA PHE A 31 4.93 -8.47 10.87
C PHE A 31 5.54 -9.65 11.62
N PRO A 32 5.45 -9.69 12.96
CA PRO A 32 5.96 -10.81 13.75
C PRO A 32 5.14 -12.06 13.41
N TYR A 33 5.67 -12.92 12.55
CA TYR A 33 5.06 -14.21 12.24
C TYR A 33 5.40 -15.20 13.36
N LYS A 34 4.49 -15.38 14.33
CA LYS A 34 4.61 -16.47 15.30
C LYS A 34 4.10 -17.77 14.68
N GLU A 35 4.99 -18.49 14.01
CA GLU A 35 4.78 -19.90 13.66
C GLU A 35 4.67 -20.72 14.93
N THR A 36 3.44 -21.02 15.32
CA THR A 36 3.18 -22.18 16.16
C THR A 36 2.25 -23.08 15.35
N ASN A 37 2.52 -24.38 15.29
CA ASN A 37 1.72 -25.35 14.52
C ASN A 37 0.22 -25.25 14.84
N LYS A 38 -0.12 -24.92 16.10
CA LYS A 38 -1.48 -24.68 16.57
C LYS A 38 -2.17 -23.47 15.90
N ASN A 39 -1.41 -22.43 15.55
CA ASN A 39 -1.95 -21.25 14.86
C ASN A 39 -2.31 -21.56 13.40
N GLU A 40 -1.57 -22.46 12.74
CA GLU A 40 -1.85 -22.81 11.34
C GLU A 40 -3.16 -23.60 11.22
N VAL A 41 -3.40 -24.57 12.09
CA VAL A 41 -4.64 -25.37 12.09
C VAL A 41 -5.85 -24.47 12.35
N MET A 42 -5.77 -23.62 13.37
CA MET A 42 -6.84 -22.67 13.69
C MET A 42 -7.08 -21.67 12.55
N PHE A 43 -6.01 -21.21 11.88
CA PHE A 43 -6.14 -20.34 10.72
C PHE A 43 -6.87 -21.03 9.57
N ARG A 44 -6.52 -22.28 9.25
CA ARG A 44 -7.17 -23.07 8.19
C ARG A 44 -8.66 -23.26 8.46
N GLU A 45 -9.05 -23.48 9.72
CA GLU A 45 -10.46 -23.60 10.09
C GLU A 45 -11.23 -22.30 9.84
N VAL A 46 -10.68 -21.16 10.28
CA VAL A 46 -11.27 -19.83 10.05
C VAL A 46 -11.35 -19.50 8.56
N GLU A 47 -10.28 -19.79 7.80
CA GLU A 47 -10.24 -19.58 6.36
C GLU A 47 -11.33 -20.40 5.65
N SER A 48 -11.51 -21.67 6.02
CA SER A 48 -12.54 -22.54 5.44
C SER A 48 -13.98 -22.08 5.77
N ALA A 49 -14.19 -21.49 6.95
CA ALA A 49 -15.47 -20.90 7.33
C ALA A 49 -15.75 -19.63 6.50
N CYS A 50 -14.74 -18.79 6.32
CA CYS A 50 -14.82 -17.60 5.47
C CYS A 50 -15.02 -17.93 3.99
N GLU A 51 -14.41 -19.00 3.48
CA GLU A 51 -14.62 -19.44 2.10
C GLU A 51 -16.10 -19.80 1.84
N ARG A 52 -16.74 -20.48 2.79
CA ARG A 52 -18.19 -20.79 2.72
C ARG A 52 -19.06 -19.52 2.74
N GLY A 53 -18.66 -18.49 3.47
CA GLY A 53 -19.36 -17.19 3.49
C GLY A 53 -19.16 -16.35 2.22
N CYS A 54 -18.12 -16.62 1.44
CA CYS A 54 -17.77 -15.90 0.22
C CYS A 54 -18.17 -16.64 -1.06
N LEU A 55 -19.02 -17.68 -0.96
CA LEU A 55 -19.57 -18.41 -2.09
C LEU A 55 -20.37 -17.44 -3.00
N GLY A 56 -20.10 -17.47 -4.30
CA GLY A 56 -20.69 -16.58 -5.30
C GLY A 56 -19.78 -15.42 -5.75
N ARG A 57 -18.63 -15.22 -5.08
CA ARG A 57 -17.56 -14.34 -5.59
C ARG A 57 -16.51 -15.18 -6.32
N ASN A 58 -15.94 -14.63 -7.39
CA ASN A 58 -14.93 -15.30 -8.22
C ASN A 58 -13.65 -14.47 -8.36
N GLY A 59 -12.53 -15.15 -8.63
CA GLY A 59 -11.22 -14.51 -8.85
C GLY A 59 -10.79 -13.62 -7.67
N VAL A 60 -10.30 -12.42 -7.98
CA VAL A 60 -9.77 -11.46 -6.98
C VAL A 60 -10.83 -11.07 -5.95
N SER A 61 -12.09 -10.94 -6.35
CA SER A 61 -13.18 -10.57 -5.43
C SER A 61 -13.44 -11.63 -4.35
N LYS A 62 -13.23 -12.91 -4.65
CA LYS A 62 -13.32 -14.03 -3.69
C LYS A 62 -12.18 -13.94 -2.68
N VAL A 63 -10.96 -13.72 -3.16
CA VAL A 63 -9.76 -13.61 -2.32
C VAL A 63 -9.87 -12.42 -1.37
N LEU A 64 -10.31 -11.26 -1.85
CA LEU A 64 -10.51 -10.07 -1.00
C LEU A 64 -11.59 -10.31 0.07
N CYS A 65 -12.68 -10.99 -0.28
CA CYS A 65 -13.73 -11.36 0.66
C CYS A 65 -13.20 -12.22 1.81
N ILE A 66 -12.46 -13.29 1.47
CA ILE A 66 -11.90 -14.22 2.46
C ILE A 66 -10.91 -13.49 3.36
N ARG A 67 -9.99 -12.70 2.79
CA ARG A 67 -9.00 -11.94 3.56
C ARG A 67 -9.64 -10.92 4.51
N GLN A 68 -10.71 -10.25 4.07
CA GLN A 68 -11.46 -9.32 4.91
C GLN A 68 -12.23 -10.05 6.02
N CYS A 69 -12.75 -11.25 5.75
CA CYS A 69 -13.48 -12.07 6.72
C CYS A 69 -12.55 -12.61 7.82
N VAL A 70 -11.36 -13.09 7.45
CA VAL A 70 -10.40 -13.69 8.39
C VAL A 70 -9.89 -12.67 9.40
N SER A 71 -9.60 -11.43 8.97
CA SER A 71 -9.23 -10.35 9.89
C SER A 71 -9.56 -8.98 9.29
N PRO A 72 -10.68 -8.37 9.69
CA PRO A 72 -11.10 -7.07 9.17
C PRO A 72 -10.09 -5.94 9.45
N SER A 73 -9.43 -5.97 10.60
CA SER A 73 -8.45 -4.96 11.00
C SER A 73 -7.18 -5.05 10.15
N CYS A 74 -6.56 -6.23 10.08
CA CYS A 74 -5.37 -6.48 9.26
C CYS A 74 -5.65 -6.22 7.78
N TYR A 75 -6.84 -6.55 7.30
CA TYR A 75 -7.24 -6.26 5.92
C TYR A 75 -7.24 -4.76 5.61
N ARG A 76 -7.71 -3.91 6.53
CA ARG A 76 -7.62 -2.45 6.32
C ARG A 76 -6.18 -1.99 6.32
N ASP A 77 -5.39 -2.41 7.29
CA ASP A 77 -4.02 -1.93 7.43
C ASP A 77 -3.14 -2.34 6.22
N LEU A 78 -3.32 -3.54 5.66
CA LEU A 78 -2.57 -3.98 4.48
C LEU A 78 -3.11 -3.42 3.15
N TYR A 79 -4.42 -3.41 2.94
CA TYR A 79 -5.00 -3.19 1.61
C TYR A 79 -5.56 -1.77 1.40
N GLN A 80 -5.66 -0.95 2.45
CA GLN A 80 -6.24 0.39 2.33
C GLN A 80 -5.40 1.31 1.44
N ALA A 81 -4.07 1.21 1.47
CA ALA A 81 -3.19 1.98 0.59
C ALA A 81 -3.34 1.58 -0.90
N ASP A 82 -3.42 0.27 -1.18
CA ASP A 82 -3.53 -0.27 -2.54
C ASP A 82 -4.87 0.01 -3.21
N LEU A 83 -5.96 0.09 -2.42
CA LEU A 83 -7.27 0.46 -2.93
C LEU A 83 -7.35 1.94 -3.32
N VAL A 84 -6.60 2.80 -2.63
CA VAL A 84 -6.52 4.23 -2.95
C VAL A 84 -5.71 4.45 -4.22
N SER A 85 -4.55 3.82 -4.35
CA SER A 85 -3.69 3.93 -5.54
C SER A 85 -4.37 3.38 -6.81
N LYS A 86 -5.08 2.24 -6.73
CA LYS A 86 -5.84 1.70 -7.87
C LYS A 86 -7.01 2.59 -8.31
N LYS A 87 -7.68 3.27 -7.37
CA LYS A 87 -8.73 4.25 -7.71
C LYS A 87 -8.18 5.49 -8.42
N GLN A 88 -6.92 5.85 -8.18
CA GLN A 88 -6.24 6.95 -8.86
C GLN A 88 -5.91 6.58 -10.32
N ASN A 89 -5.46 5.35 -10.57
CA ASN A 89 -5.02 4.91 -11.90
C ASN A 89 -6.19 4.70 -12.89
N HIS A 90 -7.39 4.40 -12.40
CA HIS A 90 -8.58 4.24 -13.26
C HIS A 90 -9.29 5.57 -13.59
N ARG A 91 -8.75 6.70 -13.13
CA ARG A 91 -9.29 8.04 -13.32
C ARG A 91 -8.38 8.95 -14.16
N ASN A 92 -7.44 8.37 -14.91
CA ASN A 92 -6.63 9.00 -15.95
C ASN A 92 -6.82 8.24 -17.27
#